data_AF-A0A7X7YFM7-F1
#
_entry.id   AF-A0A7X7YFM7-F1
#
_cell.length_a   1.000
_cell.length_b   1.000
_cell.length_c   1.000
_cell.angle_alpha   90.00
_cell.angle_beta   90.00
_cell.angle_gamma   90.00
#
_symmetry.space_group_name_H-M   'P 1'
#
loop_
_entity.id
_entity.type
_entity.pdbx_description
1 polymer ?
#
loop_
_entity_poly.entity_id
_entity_poly.type
_entity_poly.pdbx_seq_one_letter_code
_entity_poly.pdbx_strand_id
1 'polypeptide(L)'
;MTRSHDRDRWVAWVLGGAVAVQGVILLYLGQLVGRAAVQTVLVFTAVGLVTHQAWVFRGRLSHRVDMLLVMLALGGLGMIVGWWIDFGLRPAPEWMRLAQPAPHPWSFWSRVWSWMTGLMLLGAIPPSLWWTRCARLARESHRRWVSTHLIGNAAMVAGMIWTNRWIGRALGVLTGSLVVGAHTAMLLGMLVGMGVGMWLGETLLGLRPWRDGPVPLGR
;
A
#
# COMPACT_ATOMS: atom_id res chain seq x y z
N MET A 1 11.32 27.51 -11.85
CA MET A 1 10.94 26.94 -10.54
C MET A 1 9.49 26.46 -10.46
N THR A 2 8.61 26.75 -11.42
CA THR A 2 7.18 26.40 -11.36
C THR A 2 6.88 24.93 -11.70
N ARG A 3 7.54 24.37 -12.72
CA ARG A 3 7.22 23.01 -13.24
C ARG A 3 7.37 21.86 -12.24
N SER A 4 8.35 21.90 -11.34
CA SER A 4 8.54 20.84 -10.35
C SER A 4 7.46 20.86 -9.27
N HIS A 5 7.03 22.06 -8.87
CA HIS A 5 5.99 22.26 -7.87
C HIS A 5 4.61 21.82 -8.38
N ASP A 6 4.32 22.04 -9.67
CA ASP A 6 3.07 21.61 -10.30
C ASP A 6 2.98 20.08 -10.36
N ARG A 7 4.10 19.41 -10.68
CA ARG A 7 4.19 17.94 -10.71
C ARG A 7 3.95 17.33 -9.32
N ASP A 8 4.59 17.85 -8.28
CA ASP A 8 4.43 17.31 -6.92
C ASP A 8 3.01 17.46 -6.39
N ARG A 9 2.34 18.59 -6.69
CA ARG A 9 0.92 18.79 -6.37
C ARG A 9 0.03 17.78 -7.08
N TRP A 10 0.27 17.54 -8.36
CA TRP A 10 -0.47 16.53 -9.12
C TRP A 10 -0.29 15.13 -8.53
N VAL A 11 0.95 14.73 -8.18
CA VAL A 11 1.19 13.43 -7.53
C VAL A 11 0.48 13.35 -6.18
N ALA A 12 0.48 14.42 -5.38
CA ALA A 12 -0.25 14.45 -4.11
C ALA A 12 -1.75 14.15 -4.30
N TRP A 13 -2.37 14.78 -5.32
CA TRP A 13 -3.78 14.53 -5.66
C TRP A 13 -4.03 13.10 -6.13
N VAL A 14 -3.14 12.54 -6.97
CA VAL A 14 -3.23 11.16 -7.41
C VAL A 14 -3.16 10.20 -6.22
N LEU A 15 -2.21 10.39 -5.31
CA LEU A 15 -2.05 9.51 -4.15
C LEU A 15 -3.23 9.62 -3.18
N GLY A 16 -3.64 10.84 -2.82
CA GLY A 16 -4.79 11.05 -1.93
C GLY A 16 -6.09 10.55 -2.54
N GLY A 17 -6.31 10.83 -3.83
CA GLY A 17 -7.46 10.37 -4.59
C GLY A 17 -7.52 8.85 -4.72
N ALA A 18 -6.38 8.18 -4.97
CA ALA A 18 -6.31 6.73 -5.02
C ALA A 18 -6.72 6.09 -3.69
N VAL A 19 -6.25 6.62 -2.55
CA VAL A 19 -6.69 6.15 -1.22
C VAL A 19 -8.20 6.34 -1.05
N ALA A 20 -8.77 7.50 -1.40
CA ALA A 20 -10.20 7.71 -1.30
C ALA A 20 -11.01 6.73 -2.19
N VAL A 21 -10.52 6.46 -3.40
CA VAL A 21 -11.11 5.49 -4.34
C VAL A 21 -11.08 4.06 -3.78
N GLN A 22 -10.03 3.67 -3.04
CA GLN A 22 -10.02 2.36 -2.35
C GLN A 22 -11.24 2.22 -1.43
N GLY A 23 -11.59 3.28 -0.69
CA GLY A 23 -12.78 3.29 0.16
C GLY A 23 -14.06 3.03 -0.63
N VAL A 24 -14.25 3.72 -1.76
CA VAL A 24 -15.41 3.54 -2.64
C VAL A 24 -15.49 2.12 -3.20
N ILE A 25 -14.36 1.55 -3.63
CA ILE A 25 -14.33 0.17 -4.14
C ILE A 25 -14.66 -0.81 -3.01
N LEU A 26 -14.16 -0.59 -1.79
CA LEU A 26 -14.48 -1.43 -0.64
C LEU A 26 -15.94 -1.35 -0.21
N LEU A 27 -16.62 -0.19 -0.38
CA LEU A 27 -18.07 -0.11 -0.19
C LEU A 27 -18.79 -1.07 -1.14
N TYR A 28 -18.43 -1.03 -2.41
CA TYR A 28 -19.04 -1.86 -3.45
C TYR A 28 -18.74 -3.35 -3.21
N LEU A 29 -17.48 -3.71 -2.96
CA LEU A 29 -17.08 -5.10 -2.79
C LEU A 29 -17.58 -5.70 -1.47
N GLY A 30 -17.57 -4.91 -0.40
CA GLY A 30 -18.09 -5.28 0.91
C GLY A 30 -19.62 -5.22 1.00
N GLN A 31 -20.29 -4.63 0.01
CA GLN A 31 -21.73 -4.34 0.00
C GLN A 31 -22.17 -3.62 1.30
N LEU A 32 -21.37 -2.63 1.71
CA LEU A 32 -21.59 -1.92 2.97
C LEU A 32 -22.78 -0.98 2.84
N VAL A 33 -23.61 -0.91 3.88
CA VAL A 33 -24.78 -0.03 3.95
C VAL A 33 -24.82 0.74 5.27
N GLY A 34 -25.61 1.81 5.32
CA GLY A 34 -25.87 2.60 6.53
C GLY A 34 -24.59 3.16 7.17
N ARG A 35 -24.44 2.96 8.49
CA ARG A 35 -23.34 3.52 9.27
C ARG A 35 -21.96 3.06 8.80
N ALA A 36 -21.80 1.78 8.47
CA ALA A 36 -20.51 1.23 8.04
C ALA A 36 -20.04 1.87 6.73
N ALA A 37 -20.96 2.07 5.77
CA ALA A 37 -20.62 2.74 4.52
C ALA A 37 -20.12 4.18 4.74
N VAL A 38 -20.82 4.96 5.56
CA VAL A 38 -20.41 6.33 5.88
C VAL A 38 -19.05 6.35 6.57
N GLN A 39 -18.83 5.46 7.55
CA GLN A 39 -17.55 5.36 8.25
C GLN A 39 -16.40 5.02 7.31
N THR A 40 -16.58 4.04 6.41
CA THR A 40 -15.56 3.67 5.43
C THR A 40 -15.20 4.84 4.52
N VAL A 41 -16.20 5.55 3.97
CA VAL A 41 -15.94 6.74 3.14
C VAL A 41 -15.16 7.79 3.93
N LEU A 42 -15.64 8.17 5.11
CA LEU A 42 -15.01 9.21 5.92
C LEU A 42 -13.57 8.86 6.29
N VAL A 43 -13.30 7.61 6.69
CA VAL A 43 -11.95 7.17 7.04
C VAL A 43 -11.02 7.20 5.82
N PHE A 44 -11.42 6.63 4.68
CA PHE A 44 -10.56 6.62 3.49
C PHE A 44 -10.37 8.01 2.89
N THR A 45 -11.37 8.89 2.94
CA THR A 45 -11.21 10.30 2.56
C THR A 45 -10.24 11.00 3.51
N ALA A 46 -10.38 10.83 4.83
CA ALA A 46 -9.49 11.44 5.81
C ALA A 46 -8.04 10.96 5.63
N VAL A 47 -7.83 9.64 5.47
CA VAL A 47 -6.50 9.08 5.19
C VAL A 47 -5.97 9.59 3.85
N GLY A 48 -6.81 9.71 2.82
CA GLY A 48 -6.43 10.29 1.52
C GLY A 48 -5.97 11.75 1.64
N LEU A 49 -6.64 12.57 2.45
CA LEU A 49 -6.21 13.94 2.74
C LEU A 49 -4.88 13.98 3.50
N VAL A 50 -4.69 13.08 4.48
CA VAL A 50 -3.42 12.94 5.19
C VAL A 50 -2.30 12.50 4.25
N THR A 51 -2.57 11.56 3.33
CA THR A 51 -1.63 11.11 2.30
C THR A 51 -1.25 12.25 1.36
N HIS A 52 -2.24 13.01 0.88
CA HIS A 52 -2.02 14.21 0.06
C HIS A 52 -1.11 15.20 0.80
N GLN A 53 -1.46 15.55 2.04
CA GLN A 53 -0.71 16.52 2.82
C GLN A 53 0.71 16.02 3.13
N ALA A 54 0.86 14.76 3.53
CA ALA A 54 2.17 14.16 3.76
C ALA A 54 3.05 14.21 2.51
N TRP A 55 2.48 14.05 1.31
CA TRP A 55 3.22 14.20 0.06
C TRP A 55 3.61 15.66 -0.21
N VAL A 56 2.72 16.62 -0.02
CA VAL A 56 3.04 18.06 -0.18
C VAL A 56 4.19 18.47 0.75
N PHE A 57 4.22 17.93 1.97
CA PHE A 57 5.26 18.21 2.96
C PHE A 57 6.40 17.18 2.98
N ARG A 58 6.51 16.32 1.96
CA ARG A 58 7.48 15.22 1.92
C ARG A 58 8.92 15.66 2.09
N GLY A 59 9.27 16.89 1.69
CA GLY A 59 10.61 17.45 1.89
C GLY A 59 11.06 17.48 3.35
N ARG A 60 10.12 17.51 4.30
CA ARG A 60 10.37 17.49 5.76
C ARG A 60 10.29 16.09 6.36
N LEU A 61 9.88 15.09 5.58
CA LEU A 61 9.70 13.70 6.01
C LEU A 61 10.86 12.84 5.50
N SER A 62 11.10 11.72 6.18
CA SER A 62 12.05 10.70 5.72
C SER A 62 11.69 10.22 4.30
N HIS A 63 12.69 9.93 3.48
CA HIS A 63 12.51 9.36 2.15
C HIS A 63 11.66 8.09 2.17
N ARG A 64 11.76 7.28 3.23
CA ARG A 64 10.96 6.06 3.44
C ARG A 64 9.45 6.35 3.37
N VAL A 65 9.02 7.52 3.84
CA VAL A 65 7.61 7.92 3.81
C VAL A 65 7.11 8.06 2.38
N ASP A 66 7.92 8.54 1.42
CA ASP A 66 7.51 8.61 0.01
C ASP A 66 7.07 7.23 -0.49
N MET A 67 7.86 6.21 -0.17
CA MET A 67 7.59 4.83 -0.57
C MET A 67 6.32 4.33 0.09
N LEU A 68 6.18 4.52 1.41
CA LEU A 68 4.99 4.09 2.14
C LEU A 68 3.71 4.77 1.64
N LEU A 69 3.76 6.04 1.26
CA LEU A 69 2.61 6.75 0.69
C LEU A 69 2.20 6.19 -0.68
N VAL A 70 3.19 5.91 -1.55
CA VAL A 70 2.91 5.28 -2.87
C VAL A 70 2.36 3.87 -2.69
N MET A 71 2.92 3.09 -1.77
CA MET A 71 2.44 1.73 -1.44
C MET A 71 1.02 1.78 -0.87
N LEU A 72 0.75 2.68 0.09
CA LEU A 72 -0.57 2.88 0.68
C LEU A 72 -1.62 3.19 -0.40
N ALA A 73 -1.29 4.11 -1.30
CA ALA A 73 -2.21 4.61 -2.31
C ALA A 73 -2.36 3.67 -3.51
N LEU A 74 -1.30 3.46 -4.28
CA LEU A 74 -1.35 2.72 -5.55
C LEU A 74 -1.11 1.23 -5.36
N GLY A 75 -0.25 0.83 -4.42
CA GLY A 75 -0.11 -0.58 -4.03
C GLY A 75 -1.41 -1.13 -3.42
N GLY A 76 -2.01 -0.40 -2.48
CA GLY A 76 -3.30 -0.74 -1.89
C GLY A 76 -4.44 -0.77 -2.91
N LEU A 77 -4.48 0.17 -3.85
CA LEU A 77 -5.47 0.15 -4.94
C LEU A 77 -5.28 -1.07 -5.86
N GLY A 78 -4.04 -1.33 -6.28
CA GLY A 78 -3.71 -2.52 -7.07
C GLY A 78 -4.08 -3.82 -6.37
N MET A 79 -3.89 -3.88 -5.05
CA MET A 79 -4.29 -5.02 -4.22
C MET A 79 -5.80 -5.26 -4.29
N ILE A 80 -6.64 -4.22 -4.10
CA ILE A 80 -8.11 -4.37 -4.18
C ILE A 80 -8.55 -4.80 -5.57
N VAL A 81 -7.98 -4.20 -6.62
CA VAL A 81 -8.34 -4.53 -8.02
C VAL A 81 -7.94 -5.98 -8.34
N GLY A 82 -6.73 -6.40 -7.96
CA GLY A 82 -6.28 -7.76 -8.19
C GLY A 82 -7.08 -8.77 -7.39
N TRP A 83 -7.45 -8.44 -6.16
CA TRP A 83 -8.37 -9.24 -5.37
C TRP A 83 -9.74 -9.38 -6.04
N TRP A 84 -10.28 -8.29 -6.59
CA TRP A 84 -11.54 -8.33 -7.34
C TRP A 84 -11.46 -9.22 -8.58
N ILE A 85 -10.31 -9.24 -9.28
CA ILE A 85 -10.04 -10.15 -10.40
C ILE A 85 -9.91 -11.61 -9.94
N ASP A 86 -9.24 -11.87 -8.81
CA ASP A 86 -9.13 -13.22 -8.24
C ASP A 86 -10.51 -13.82 -7.93
N PHE A 87 -11.52 -12.99 -7.66
CA PHE A 87 -12.93 -13.38 -7.48
C PHE A 87 -13.79 -13.28 -8.75
N GLY A 88 -13.18 -13.14 -9.93
CA GLY A 88 -13.89 -13.14 -11.21
C GLY A 88 -14.76 -11.90 -11.43
N LEU A 89 -14.32 -10.73 -10.94
CA LEU A 89 -14.99 -9.44 -11.06
C LEU A 89 -16.38 -9.39 -10.40
N ARG A 90 -16.65 -10.29 -9.46
CA ARG A 90 -17.88 -10.31 -8.67
C ARG A 90 -17.65 -9.66 -7.30
N PRO A 91 -18.67 -9.07 -6.67
CA PRO A 91 -18.58 -8.65 -5.28
C PRO A 91 -18.26 -9.85 -4.38
N ALA A 92 -17.82 -9.56 -3.15
CA ALA A 92 -17.39 -10.59 -2.23
C ALA A 92 -18.51 -11.63 -2.01
N PRO A 93 -18.18 -12.94 -2.01
CA PRO A 93 -19.17 -13.97 -1.72
C PRO A 93 -19.75 -13.76 -0.31
N GLU A 94 -20.99 -14.20 -0.09
CA GLU A 94 -21.75 -13.94 1.14
C GLU A 94 -21.02 -14.34 2.43
N TRP A 95 -20.35 -15.49 2.42
CA TRP A 95 -19.57 -15.96 3.57
C TRP A 95 -18.39 -15.05 3.94
N MET A 96 -17.90 -14.21 3.01
CA MET A 96 -16.86 -13.22 3.28
C MET A 96 -17.46 -11.84 3.62
N ARG A 97 -18.71 -11.60 3.21
CA ARG A 97 -19.45 -10.40 3.65
C ARG A 97 -19.85 -10.50 5.12
N LEU A 98 -20.28 -11.70 5.52
CA LEU A 98 -20.60 -12.02 6.90
C LEU A 98 -19.32 -12.38 7.65
N ALA A 99 -19.15 -11.95 8.90
CA ALA A 99 -17.98 -12.27 9.74
C ALA A 99 -17.93 -13.74 10.21
N GLN A 100 -18.36 -14.67 9.35
CA GLN A 100 -18.47 -16.09 9.62
C GLN A 100 -17.19 -16.84 9.20
N PRO A 101 -16.81 -17.89 9.95
CA PRO A 101 -15.62 -18.68 9.65
C PRO A 101 -15.86 -19.59 8.45
N ALA A 102 -15.36 -19.20 7.28
CA ALA A 102 -15.13 -20.13 6.19
C ALA A 102 -13.66 -20.60 6.20
N PRO A 103 -13.37 -21.91 6.09
CA PRO A 103 -12.02 -22.38 5.87
C PRO A 103 -11.63 -22.03 4.44
N HIS A 104 -10.85 -20.97 4.23
CA HIS A 104 -10.31 -20.70 2.91
C HIS A 104 -9.00 -21.48 2.70
N PRO A 105 -8.94 -22.45 1.77
CA PRO A 105 -7.80 -23.35 1.60
C PRO A 105 -6.72 -22.72 0.71
N TRP A 106 -6.45 -21.42 0.88
CA TRP A 106 -5.42 -20.77 0.06
C TRP A 106 -4.06 -21.08 0.66
N SER A 107 -3.31 -21.92 -0.07
CA SER A 107 -1.90 -22.17 0.20
C SER A 107 -1.13 -20.85 0.19
N PHE A 108 -0.02 -20.78 0.93
CA PHE A 108 0.86 -19.61 0.93
C PHE A 108 1.22 -19.17 -0.51
N TRP A 109 1.54 -20.15 -1.38
CA TRP A 109 1.90 -19.92 -2.78
C TRP A 109 0.77 -19.34 -3.62
N SER A 110 -0.49 -19.74 -3.39
CA SER A 110 -1.63 -19.16 -4.11
C SER A 110 -1.77 -17.65 -3.85
N ARG A 111 -1.42 -17.19 -2.64
CA ARG A 111 -1.43 -15.74 -2.32
C ARG A 111 -0.28 -15.01 -2.99
N VAL A 112 0.91 -15.62 -3.03
CA VAL A 112 2.09 -15.04 -3.67
C VAL A 112 1.87 -14.85 -5.17
N TRP A 113 1.25 -15.83 -5.84
CA TRP A 113 1.02 -15.82 -7.29
C TRP A 113 -0.39 -15.36 -7.71
N SER A 114 -1.09 -14.65 -6.83
CA SER A 114 -2.44 -14.11 -7.09
C SER A 114 -2.42 -12.84 -7.94
N TRP A 115 -3.53 -12.52 -8.61
CA TRP A 115 -3.70 -11.22 -9.27
C TRP A 115 -3.63 -10.07 -8.27
N MET A 116 -4.11 -10.27 -7.05
CA MET A 116 -3.93 -9.35 -5.93
C MET A 116 -2.46 -8.94 -5.74
N THR A 117 -1.55 -9.91 -5.58
CA THR A 117 -0.12 -9.61 -5.40
C THR A 117 0.50 -9.01 -6.65
N GLY A 118 0.15 -9.53 -7.84
CA GLY A 118 0.65 -9.03 -9.11
C GLY A 118 0.27 -7.56 -9.37
N LEU A 119 -0.99 -7.20 -9.22
CA LEU A 119 -1.47 -5.83 -9.40
C LEU A 119 -1.07 -4.90 -8.26
N MET A 120 -0.94 -5.39 -7.03
CA MET A 120 -0.31 -4.62 -5.95
C MET A 120 1.11 -4.23 -6.34
N LEU A 121 1.95 -5.18 -6.80
CA LEU A 121 3.33 -4.90 -7.23
C LEU A 121 3.37 -3.97 -8.46
N LEU A 122 2.45 -4.15 -9.41
CA LEU A 122 2.34 -3.28 -10.58
C LEU A 122 1.90 -1.86 -10.22
N GLY A 123 1.01 -1.69 -9.25
CA GLY A 123 0.62 -0.39 -8.71
C GLY A 123 1.69 0.24 -7.82
N ALA A 124 2.54 -0.58 -7.21
CA ALA A 124 3.57 -0.17 -6.28
C ALA A 124 4.88 0.25 -6.96
N ILE A 125 5.46 -0.62 -7.80
CA ILE A 125 6.85 -0.53 -8.25
C ILE A 125 7.07 0.62 -9.25
N PRO A 126 6.37 0.69 -10.41
CA PRO A 126 6.58 1.75 -11.39
C PRO A 126 6.45 3.18 -10.84
N PRO A 127 5.38 3.56 -10.11
CA PRO A 127 5.28 4.91 -9.55
C PRO A 127 6.34 5.16 -8.48
N SER A 128 6.71 4.14 -7.70
CA SER A 128 7.78 4.26 -6.72
C SER A 128 9.10 4.61 -7.38
N LEU A 129 9.42 3.97 -8.51
CA LEU A 129 10.60 4.27 -9.29
C LEU A 129 10.57 5.72 -9.79
N TRP A 130 9.42 6.23 -10.26
CA TRP A 130 9.36 7.57 -10.86
C TRP A 130 9.24 8.71 -9.86
N TRP A 131 8.64 8.49 -8.69
CA TRP A 131 8.24 9.57 -7.80
C TRP A 131 8.99 9.59 -6.47
N THR A 132 9.55 8.47 -5.99
CA THR A 132 10.16 8.41 -4.66
C THR A 132 11.64 8.79 -4.67
N ARG A 133 12.10 9.42 -3.59
CA ARG A 133 13.53 9.75 -3.42
C ARG A 133 14.38 8.50 -3.16
N CYS A 134 13.82 7.47 -2.52
CA CYS A 134 14.51 6.20 -2.23
C CYS A 134 15.02 5.52 -3.51
N ALA A 135 14.18 5.46 -4.54
CA ALA A 135 14.51 4.78 -5.78
C ALA A 135 15.67 5.46 -6.53
N ARG A 136 15.85 6.78 -6.35
CA ARG A 136 16.95 7.52 -6.98
C ARG A 136 18.32 7.02 -6.50
N LEU A 137 18.49 6.84 -5.19
CA LEU A 137 19.74 6.32 -4.61
C LEU A 137 20.00 4.87 -5.01
N ALA A 138 18.95 4.06 -5.12
CA ALA A 138 19.07 2.67 -5.50
C ALA A 138 19.56 2.51 -6.97
N ARG A 139 19.25 3.46 -7.86
CA ARG A 139 19.59 3.40 -9.30
C ARG A 139 21.06 3.57 -9.63
N GLU A 140 21.87 4.11 -8.71
CA GLU A 140 23.31 4.30 -8.95
C GLU A 140 24.07 2.98 -9.08
N SER A 141 23.48 1.87 -8.63
CA SER A 141 24.07 0.54 -8.75
C SER A 141 23.01 -0.52 -8.97
N HIS A 142 23.13 -1.29 -10.05
CA HIS A 142 22.20 -2.37 -10.36
C HIS A 142 22.07 -3.38 -9.21
N ARG A 143 23.19 -3.74 -8.56
CA ARG A 143 23.18 -4.65 -7.41
C ARG A 143 22.38 -4.10 -6.23
N ARG A 144 22.55 -2.82 -5.89
CA ARG A 144 21.78 -2.15 -4.83
C ARG A 144 20.31 -2.05 -5.20
N TRP A 145 20.03 -1.73 -6.46
CA TRP A 145 18.66 -1.68 -6.98
C TRP A 145 17.95 -3.04 -6.83
N VAL A 146 18.53 -4.12 -7.36
CA VAL A 146 17.94 -5.46 -7.28
C VAL A 146 17.74 -5.90 -5.83
N SER A 147 18.78 -5.81 -5.01
CA SER A 147 18.72 -6.27 -3.61
C SER A 147 17.70 -5.51 -2.77
N THR A 148 17.63 -4.18 -2.90
CA THR A 148 16.64 -3.38 -2.15
C THR A 148 15.20 -3.69 -2.57
N HIS A 149 14.94 -3.92 -3.86
CA HIS A 149 13.60 -4.29 -4.33
C HIS A 149 13.23 -5.71 -3.91
N LEU A 150 14.15 -6.67 -3.99
CA LEU A 150 13.88 -8.04 -3.56
C LEU A 150 13.58 -8.10 -2.06
N ILE A 151 14.42 -7.49 -1.22
CA ILE A 151 14.23 -7.47 0.23
C ILE A 151 12.94 -6.72 0.59
N GLY A 152 12.73 -5.53 0.01
CA GLY A 152 11.53 -4.72 0.27
C GLY A 152 10.24 -5.42 -0.12
N ASN A 153 10.17 -5.96 -1.35
CA ASN A 153 8.99 -6.67 -1.84
C ASN A 153 8.73 -7.97 -1.05
N ALA A 154 9.77 -8.73 -0.71
CA ALA A 154 9.61 -9.94 0.10
C ALA A 154 9.08 -9.62 1.50
N ALA A 155 9.65 -8.62 2.17
CA ALA A 155 9.20 -8.19 3.50
C ALA A 155 7.77 -7.64 3.47
N MET A 156 7.43 -6.88 2.42
CA MET A 156 6.09 -6.35 2.17
C MET A 156 5.05 -7.48 2.02
N VAL A 157 5.30 -8.46 1.14
CA VAL A 157 4.40 -9.60 0.91
C VAL A 157 4.29 -10.47 2.17
N ALA A 158 5.40 -10.73 2.87
CA ALA A 158 5.39 -11.47 4.12
C ALA A 158 4.56 -10.75 5.20
N GLY A 159 4.75 -9.44 5.36
CA GLY A 159 4.00 -8.61 6.32
C GLY A 159 2.51 -8.60 6.02
N MET A 160 2.12 -8.47 4.75
CA MET A 160 0.74 -8.55 4.28
C MET A 160 0.09 -9.89 4.68
N ILE A 161 0.73 -11.01 4.33
CA ILE A 161 0.22 -12.35 4.60
C ILE A 161 0.12 -12.59 6.11
N TRP A 162 1.16 -12.23 6.86
CA TRP A 162 1.23 -12.38 8.30
C TRP A 162 0.11 -11.60 8.99
N THR A 163 -0.01 -10.31 8.69
CA THR A 163 -0.95 -9.41 9.37
C THR A 163 -2.40 -9.81 9.05
N ASN A 164 -2.70 -10.18 7.81
CA ASN A 164 -4.03 -10.68 7.46
C ASN A 164 -4.39 -11.97 8.22
N ARG A 165 -3.43 -12.89 8.36
CA ARG A 165 -3.63 -14.15 9.10
C ARG A 165 -3.96 -13.90 10.58
N TRP A 166 -3.28 -12.94 11.22
CA TRP A 166 -3.39 -12.71 12.66
C TRP A 166 -4.51 -11.75 13.05
N ILE A 167 -4.65 -10.61 12.36
CA ILE A 167 -5.58 -9.55 12.77
C ILE A 167 -6.70 -9.26 11.75
N GLY A 168 -6.64 -9.83 10.54
CA GLY A 168 -7.64 -9.60 9.50
C GLY A 168 -9.08 -9.89 9.95
N ARG A 169 -9.26 -11.01 10.68
CA ARG A 169 -10.56 -11.37 11.25
C ARG A 169 -11.04 -10.37 12.32
N ALA A 170 -10.15 -10.00 13.25
CA ALA A 170 -10.49 -9.07 14.32
C ALA A 170 -10.92 -7.70 13.75
N LEU A 171 -10.19 -7.21 12.74
CA LEU A 171 -10.57 -5.99 12.02
C LEU A 171 -11.88 -6.17 11.23
N GLY A 172 -12.13 -7.36 10.68
CA GLY A 172 -13.37 -7.64 9.96
C GLY A 172 -14.60 -7.60 10.86
N VAL A 173 -14.49 -8.14 12.08
CA VAL A 173 -15.54 -8.02 13.11
C VAL A 173 -15.71 -6.55 13.53
N LEU A 174 -14.61 -5.83 13.77
CA LEU A 174 -14.63 -4.43 14.18
C LEU A 174 -15.28 -3.50 13.14
N THR A 175 -15.02 -3.76 11.86
CA THR A 175 -15.54 -2.96 10.73
C THR A 175 -16.89 -3.44 10.21
N GLY A 176 -17.38 -4.59 10.69
CA GLY A 176 -18.61 -5.23 10.18
C GLY A 176 -18.47 -5.82 8.77
N SER A 177 -17.25 -6.02 8.26
CA SER A 177 -16.99 -6.61 6.95
C SER A 177 -15.61 -7.26 6.90
N LEU A 178 -15.53 -8.58 6.62
CA LEU A 178 -14.24 -9.25 6.48
C LEU A 178 -13.44 -8.72 5.29
N VAL A 179 -14.10 -8.19 4.25
CA VAL A 179 -13.44 -7.58 3.09
C VAL A 179 -12.64 -6.35 3.53
N VAL A 180 -13.29 -5.43 4.24
CA VAL A 180 -12.65 -4.20 4.74
C VAL A 180 -11.58 -4.55 5.76
N GLY A 181 -11.87 -5.47 6.69
CA GLY A 181 -10.92 -5.92 7.71
C GLY A 181 -9.68 -6.59 7.14
N ALA A 182 -9.86 -7.50 6.18
CA ALA A 182 -8.76 -8.18 5.50
C ALA A 182 -7.90 -7.21 4.69
N HIS A 183 -8.53 -6.32 3.89
CA HIS A 183 -7.78 -5.28 3.17
C HIS A 183 -6.98 -4.41 4.12
N THR A 184 -7.60 -3.94 5.20
CA THR A 184 -6.92 -3.09 6.19
C THR A 184 -5.74 -3.81 6.84
N ALA A 185 -5.91 -5.08 7.24
CA ALA A 185 -4.83 -5.88 7.80
C ALA A 185 -3.69 -6.11 6.80
N MET A 186 -4.03 -6.45 5.55
CA MET A 186 -3.07 -6.63 4.47
C MET A 186 -2.30 -5.34 4.20
N LEU A 187 -2.99 -4.20 4.13
CA LEU A 187 -2.42 -2.88 3.90
C LEU A 187 -1.46 -2.48 5.03
N LEU A 188 -1.86 -2.66 6.29
CA LEU A 188 -0.99 -2.40 7.45
C LEU A 188 0.25 -3.29 7.41
N GLY A 189 0.07 -4.58 7.16
CA GLY A 189 1.17 -5.54 7.05
C GLY A 189 2.13 -5.21 5.91
N MET A 190 1.60 -4.80 4.76
CA MET A 190 2.36 -4.35 3.59
C MET A 190 3.23 -3.13 3.94
N LEU A 191 2.65 -2.11 4.59
CA LEU A 191 3.37 -0.89 4.96
C LEU A 191 4.45 -1.14 6.02
N VAL A 192 4.13 -1.90 7.07
CA VAL A 192 5.09 -2.27 8.11
C VAL A 192 6.21 -3.13 7.51
N GLY A 193 5.86 -4.16 6.73
CA GLY A 193 6.81 -5.02 6.05
C GLY A 193 7.74 -4.24 5.13
N MET A 194 7.21 -3.30 4.35
CA MET A 194 8.03 -2.44 3.50
C MET A 194 8.94 -1.51 4.31
N GLY A 195 8.44 -0.92 5.39
CA GLY A 195 9.24 -0.10 6.31
C GLY A 195 10.42 -0.86 6.90
N VAL A 196 10.17 -2.09 7.39
CA VAL A 196 11.19 -2.99 7.93
C VAL A 196 12.15 -3.45 6.82
N GLY A 197 11.64 -3.82 5.65
CA GLY A 197 12.45 -4.25 4.51
C GLY A 197 13.40 -3.17 4.00
N MET A 198 12.94 -1.92 3.93
CA MET A 198 13.80 -0.77 3.60
C MET A 198 14.88 -0.57 4.68
N TRP A 199 14.51 -0.63 5.96
CA TRP A 199 15.49 -0.50 7.06
C TRP A 199 16.55 -1.61 7.02
N LEU A 200 16.13 -2.86 6.82
CA LEU A 200 17.04 -4.00 6.68
C LEU A 200 17.93 -3.88 5.45
N GLY A 201 17.36 -3.55 4.30
CA GLY A 201 18.10 -3.36 3.06
C GLY A 201 19.16 -2.27 3.18
N GLU A 202 18.83 -1.14 3.81
CA GLU A 202 19.79 -0.07 4.09
C GLU A 202 20.90 -0.53 5.04
N THR A 203 20.54 -1.23 6.11
CA THR A 203 21.49 -1.71 7.13
C THR A 203 22.45 -2.75 6.55
N LEU A 204 21.94 -3.74 5.81
CA LEU A 204 22.73 -4.83 5.23
C LEU A 204 23.63 -4.36 4.08
N LEU A 205 23.19 -3.38 3.31
CA LEU A 205 23.96 -2.86 2.16
C LEU A 205 24.85 -1.66 2.53
N GLY A 206 24.87 -1.26 3.81
CA GLY A 206 25.62 -0.10 4.28
C GLY A 206 25.17 1.22 3.66
N LEU A 207 23.92 1.30 3.17
CA LEU A 207 23.37 2.54 2.64
C LEU A 207 23.14 3.46 3.84
N ARG A 208 23.87 4.58 3.89
CA ARG A 208 23.65 5.65 4.86
C ARG A 208 22.92 6.81 4.18
N PRO A 209 21.62 6.72 3.87
CA PRO A 209 20.88 7.86 3.33
C PRO A 209 20.71 9.00 4.37
N TRP A 210 21.21 8.81 5.60
CA TRP A 210 20.99 9.65 6.79
C TRP A 210 22.05 10.71 7.06
N ARG A 211 23.11 10.84 6.24
CA ARG A 211 24.14 11.88 6.49
C ARG A 211 23.66 13.25 5.99
N ASP A 212 22.88 13.90 6.86
CA ASP A 212 22.99 15.31 7.25
C ASP A 212 22.75 16.40 6.18
N GLY A 213 21.76 16.22 5.31
CA GLY A 213 21.27 17.34 4.52
C GLY A 213 19.86 17.15 3.97
N PRO A 214 19.09 18.24 3.77
CA PRO A 214 17.91 18.17 2.93
C PRO A 214 18.33 17.61 1.56
N VAL A 215 17.85 16.40 1.23
CA VAL A 215 18.10 15.78 -0.07
C VAL A 215 17.62 16.78 -1.12
N PRO A 216 18.50 17.31 -1.99
CA PRO A 216 18.11 18.29 -2.98
C PRO A 216 16.95 17.72 -3.81
N LEU A 217 15.82 18.44 -3.80
CA LEU A 217 14.79 18.24 -4.79
C LEU A 217 15.47 18.55 -6.13
N GLY A 218 15.72 17.51 -6.92
CA GLY A 218 16.45 17.65 -8.18
C GLY A 218 15.71 18.64 -9.07
N ARG A 219 16.48 19.49 -9.77
CA ARG A 219 15.95 20.41 -10.80
C ARG A 219 15.29 19.62 -11.94
#